data_AF-A0A8H4U7M8-F1
#
_entry.id   AF-A0A8H4U7M8-F1
#
_cell.length_a   1.000
_cell.length_b   1.000
_cell.length_c   1.000
_cell.angle_alpha   90.00
_cell.angle_beta   90.00
_cell.angle_gamma   90.00
#
_symmetry.space_group_name_H-M   'P 1'
#
loop_
_entity.id
_entity.type
_entity.pdbx_description
1 polymer ?
#
loop_
_entity_poly.entity_id
_entity_poly.type
_entity_poly.pdbx_seq_one_letter_code
_entity_poly.pdbx_strand_id
1 'polypeptide(L)'
;MTDNGWNCIVICDPPLRHITIRDEGPARGHRCPASTNPVGGGYVNFLPTGTQPRRRQGPPKISLADDLCFYLENYSTLPGLTLETPDVVALFTKKIIASLYNRTLDHLRGIIIRPHLPIRRQYDFTELDLAAVEANWSSCQSLEKRLHQHCHDLEYILTQLRIPLQCPDPAQITSWQDVHIDFQMLHHQFEFARNWAGKINSSLTGLSGIAGNRQAFREQQLSLEAADRTRNITTLGLVFVPLAYIASLFSMSDDFGPGGAKFWLYFAIAIPVTLAMLGVYQGMDWIRKHNANRKAKKSHPIN
;
A
#
# COMPACT_ATOMS: atom_id res chain seq x y z
N MET A 1 57.56 22.16 -23.60
CA MET A 1 56.26 22.10 -22.91
C MET A 1 55.63 20.80 -23.35
N THR A 2 55.60 19.81 -22.47
CA THR A 2 55.28 18.41 -22.80
C THR A 2 53.78 18.20 -22.85
N ASP A 3 53.24 18.03 -24.06
CA ASP A 3 51.84 17.68 -24.41
C ASP A 3 51.46 16.23 -24.00
N ASN A 4 51.84 15.78 -22.80
CA ASN A 4 51.53 14.42 -22.30
C ASN A 4 50.33 14.42 -21.34
N GLY A 5 49.35 15.29 -21.55
CA GLY A 5 48.08 15.30 -20.81
C GLY A 5 46.97 14.60 -21.60
N TRP A 6 46.05 13.93 -20.90
CA TRP A 6 44.81 13.44 -21.50
C TRP A 6 43.67 14.44 -21.26
N ASN A 7 42.76 14.55 -22.24
CA ASN A 7 41.54 15.35 -22.14
C ASN A 7 40.33 14.42 -22.11
N CYS A 8 39.39 14.64 -21.19
CA CYS A 8 38.15 13.88 -21.07
C CYS A 8 36.95 14.82 -21.13
N ILE A 9 35.91 14.44 -21.88
CA ILE A 9 34.64 15.17 -21.94
C ILE A 9 33.62 14.38 -21.11
N VAL A 10 33.12 15.00 -20.05
CA VAL A 10 32.05 14.44 -19.20
C VAL A 10 30.81 15.30 -19.39
N ILE A 11 29.71 14.66 -19.81
CA ILE A 11 28.42 15.32 -19.97
C ILE A 11 27.61 15.06 -18.69
N CYS A 12 27.27 16.12 -17.96
CA CYS A 12 26.47 16.05 -16.74
C CYS A 12 25.17 16.82 -16.90
N ASP A 13 24.09 16.28 -16.36
CA ASP A 13 22.82 16.98 -16.31
C ASP A 13 22.88 18.20 -15.36
N PRO A 14 22.10 19.26 -15.65
CA PRO A 14 21.99 20.40 -14.76
C PRO A 14 21.30 19.99 -13.44
N PRO A 15 21.65 20.63 -12.32
CA PRO A 15 21.07 20.26 -11.04
C PRO A 15 19.58 20.59 -10.95
N LEU A 16 18.84 19.67 -10.31
CA LEU A 16 17.44 19.86 -9.94
C LEU A 16 17.37 20.92 -8.83
N ARG A 17 16.78 22.08 -9.13
CA ARG A 17 16.62 23.19 -8.17
C ARG A 17 15.24 23.27 -7.55
N HIS A 18 14.20 22.90 -8.31
CA HIS A 18 12.82 23.07 -7.90
C HIS A 18 11.96 21.89 -8.35
N ILE A 19 11.13 21.39 -7.43
CA ILE A 19 10.11 20.39 -7.72
C ILE A 19 8.76 21.09 -7.64
N THR A 20 7.92 20.90 -8.66
CA THR A 20 6.55 21.44 -8.65
C THR A 20 5.59 20.30 -8.40
N ILE A 21 4.93 20.30 -7.24
CA ILE A 21 3.92 19.31 -6.87
C ILE A 21 2.58 19.88 -7.27
N ARG A 22 1.86 19.18 -8.15
CA ARG A 22 0.54 19.60 -8.62
C ARG A 22 -0.51 18.80 -7.83
N ASP A 23 -1.28 19.48 -6.99
CA ASP A 23 -2.47 18.89 -6.40
C ASP A 23 -3.59 18.81 -7.45
N GLU A 24 -4.46 17.81 -7.33
CA GLU A 24 -5.56 17.54 -8.27
C GLU A 24 -6.68 18.61 -8.26
N GLY A 25 -6.49 19.74 -7.58
CA GLY A 25 -7.41 20.87 -7.54
C GLY A 25 -7.10 21.99 -8.56
N PRO A 26 -7.96 23.02 -8.67
CA PRO A 26 -7.76 24.16 -9.58
C PRO A 26 -6.64 25.13 -9.14
N ALA A 27 -5.94 24.85 -8.03
CA ALA A 27 -4.87 25.69 -7.49
C ALA A 27 -3.52 25.38 -8.16
N ARG A 28 -2.74 26.44 -8.44
CA ARG A 28 -1.37 26.37 -8.94
C ARG A 28 -0.51 25.51 -7.99
N GLY A 29 0.15 24.49 -8.53
CA GLY A 29 0.99 23.57 -7.77
C GLY A 29 2.06 24.26 -6.91
N HIS A 30 2.40 23.63 -5.78
CA HIS A 30 3.40 24.13 -4.84
C HIS A 30 4.82 23.87 -5.38
N ARG A 31 5.62 24.94 -5.49
CA ARG A 31 7.04 24.84 -5.85
C ARG A 31 7.86 24.68 -4.57
N CYS A 32 8.48 23.52 -4.41
CA CYS A 32 9.38 23.22 -3.30
C CYS A 32 10.85 23.28 -3.80
N PRO A 33 11.77 23.87 -3.02
CA PRO A 33 13.20 23.76 -3.34
C PRO A 33 13.63 22.30 -3.26
N ALA A 34 14.31 21.83 -4.30
CA ALA A 34 14.91 20.51 -4.30
C ALA A 34 16.17 20.57 -3.42
N SER A 35 16.16 19.88 -2.27
CA SER A 35 17.37 19.72 -1.48
C SER A 35 18.19 18.57 -2.06
N THR A 36 19.37 18.87 -2.58
CA THR A 36 20.33 17.86 -3.04
C THR A 36 21.19 17.31 -1.91
N ASN A 37 21.03 17.81 -0.66
CA ASN A 37 21.87 17.46 0.48
C ASN A 37 21.65 16.02 0.96
N PRO A 38 22.57 15.09 0.66
CA PRO A 38 22.48 13.71 1.03
C PRO A 38 22.98 13.54 2.47
N VAL A 39 22.12 13.04 3.37
CA VAL A 39 22.46 12.42 4.68
C VAL A 39 23.77 11.61 4.59
N GLY A 40 24.81 11.98 5.33
CA GLY A 40 26.08 11.22 5.37
C GLY A 40 27.31 11.93 4.80
N GLY A 41 27.21 13.20 4.39
CA GLY A 41 28.39 14.01 4.08
C GLY A 41 28.96 13.77 2.68
N GLY A 42 29.17 12.53 2.20
CA GLY A 42 29.75 12.21 0.88
C GLY A 42 29.40 10.83 0.31
N TYR A 43 30.06 10.38 -0.76
CA TYR A 43 29.89 9.06 -1.40
C TYR A 43 30.83 7.99 -0.81
N VAL A 44 30.79 7.82 0.51
CA VAL A 44 31.83 7.15 1.31
C VAL A 44 31.84 5.61 1.16
N ASN A 45 30.78 5.03 0.60
CA ASN A 45 30.54 3.58 0.64
C ASN A 45 31.55 2.73 -0.17
N PHE A 46 32.41 3.35 -0.98
CA PHE A 46 33.34 2.66 -1.89
C PHE A 46 34.81 3.05 -1.71
N LEU A 47 35.11 3.92 -0.74
CA LEU A 47 36.49 4.22 -0.38
C LEU A 47 37.03 3.12 0.55
N PRO A 48 38.32 2.75 0.43
CA PRO A 48 38.97 1.83 1.35
C PRO A 48 38.65 2.20 2.80
N THR A 49 38.31 1.22 3.64
CA THR A 49 37.85 1.44 5.04
C THR A 49 38.80 2.33 5.85
N GLY A 50 40.11 2.29 5.58
CA GLY A 50 41.13 3.14 6.22
C GLY A 50 41.16 4.60 5.75
N THR A 51 40.53 4.91 4.62
CA THR A 51 40.46 6.25 3.99
C THR A 51 39.08 6.89 4.11
N GLN A 52 38.12 6.19 4.72
CA GLN A 52 36.83 6.75 5.07
C GLN A 52 37.04 7.86 6.13
N PRO A 53 36.64 9.11 5.87
CA PRO A 53 37.05 10.25 6.69
C PRO A 53 36.42 10.16 8.08
N ARG A 54 37.27 10.15 9.12
CA ARG A 54 36.86 10.20 10.53
C ARG A 54 36.13 11.49 10.92
N ARG A 55 36.07 12.52 10.05
CA ARG A 55 35.06 13.62 10.05
C ARG A 55 35.31 14.65 8.93
N ARG A 56 34.21 14.99 8.19
CA ARG A 56 33.76 16.34 7.78
C ARG A 56 34.40 17.05 6.57
N GLN A 57 34.00 16.65 5.37
CA GLN A 57 33.38 17.48 4.32
C GLN A 57 33.32 16.59 3.09
N GLY A 58 32.12 16.17 2.67
CA GLY A 58 32.03 15.55 1.35
C GLY A 58 31.84 16.63 0.30
N PRO A 59 31.66 16.22 -0.96
CA PRO A 59 31.65 17.14 -2.08
C PRO A 59 30.49 18.14 -1.96
N PRO A 60 30.58 19.29 -2.69
CA PRO A 60 29.60 20.37 -2.61
C PRO A 60 28.19 19.96 -3.06
N LYS A 61 28.04 18.91 -3.89
CA LYS A 61 26.75 18.31 -4.32
C LYS A 61 25.81 19.30 -4.98
N ILE A 62 26.43 20.25 -5.67
CA ILE A 62 25.80 21.24 -6.54
C ILE A 62 25.61 20.62 -7.92
N SER A 63 26.59 19.87 -8.42
CA SER A 63 26.50 19.11 -9.66
C SER A 63 27.41 17.88 -9.62
N LEU A 64 27.15 16.90 -10.50
CA LEU A 64 28.03 15.73 -10.65
C LEU A 64 29.45 16.14 -11.05
N ALA A 65 29.59 17.20 -11.85
CA ALA A 65 30.89 17.72 -12.27
C ALA A 65 31.69 18.27 -11.09
N ASP A 66 31.06 19.07 -10.22
CA ASP A 66 31.71 19.62 -9.02
C ASP A 66 32.12 18.50 -8.06
N ASP A 67 31.27 17.47 -7.94
CA ASP A 67 31.56 16.30 -7.11
C ASP A 67 32.75 15.51 -7.66
N LEU A 68 32.83 15.32 -8.97
CA LEU A 68 33.96 14.67 -9.63
C LEU A 68 35.27 15.46 -9.44
N CYS A 69 35.25 16.77 -9.64
CA CYS A 69 36.41 17.63 -9.40
C CYS A 69 36.88 17.50 -7.95
N PHE A 70 35.95 17.51 -6.99
CA PHE A 70 36.29 17.30 -5.58
C PHE A 70 37.00 15.96 -5.33
N TYR A 71 36.56 14.85 -5.93
CA TYR A 71 37.23 13.56 -5.75
C TYR A 71 38.59 13.49 -6.44
N LEU A 72 38.71 14.05 -7.65
CA LEU A 72 39.98 14.08 -8.37
C LEU A 72 41.03 14.92 -7.63
N GLU A 73 40.63 16.05 -7.07
CA GLU A 73 41.54 16.92 -6.31
C GLU A 73 41.95 16.32 -4.96
N ASN A 74 40.99 15.76 -4.20
CA ASN A 74 41.24 15.34 -2.81
C ASN A 74 41.67 13.87 -2.67
N TYR A 75 41.44 13.03 -3.68
CA TYR A 75 41.67 11.58 -3.61
C TYR A 75 42.52 11.03 -4.76
N SER A 76 43.20 11.91 -5.52
CA SER A 76 44.20 11.50 -6.54
C SER A 76 45.33 10.65 -5.97
N THR A 77 45.64 10.77 -4.67
CA THR A 77 46.75 10.04 -4.02
C THR A 77 46.36 8.68 -3.45
N LEU A 78 45.15 8.17 -3.71
CA LEU A 78 44.73 6.86 -3.20
C LEU A 78 45.59 5.72 -3.81
N PRO A 79 45.85 4.66 -3.02
CA PRO A 79 46.69 3.55 -3.47
C PRO A 79 46.07 2.84 -4.68
N GLY A 80 46.91 2.60 -5.69
CA GLY A 80 46.58 1.91 -6.94
C GLY A 80 46.04 2.81 -8.05
N LEU A 81 45.92 4.12 -7.87
CA LEU A 81 45.50 5.04 -8.93
C LEU A 81 46.69 5.42 -9.83
N THR A 82 46.49 5.33 -11.14
CA THR A 82 47.44 5.83 -12.15
C THR A 82 46.83 7.08 -12.80
N LEU A 83 47.26 8.28 -12.39
CA LEU A 83 46.72 9.54 -12.92
C LEU A 83 47.04 9.79 -14.41
N GLU A 84 47.90 8.96 -14.99
CA GLU A 84 48.29 9.06 -16.40
C GLU A 84 47.19 8.55 -17.35
N THR A 85 46.18 7.83 -16.83
CA THR A 85 45.07 7.29 -17.64
C THR A 85 43.73 8.00 -17.36
N PRO A 86 42.90 8.24 -18.39
CA PRO A 86 41.56 8.81 -18.22
C PRO A 86 40.60 7.88 -17.47
N ASP A 87 40.98 6.62 -17.24
CA ASP A 87 40.18 5.61 -16.55
C ASP A 87 39.85 6.00 -15.11
N VAL A 88 40.68 6.82 -14.47
CA VAL A 88 40.43 7.34 -13.12
C VAL A 88 39.15 8.16 -13.05
N VAL A 89 38.85 8.96 -14.08
CA VAL A 89 37.60 9.73 -14.15
C VAL A 89 36.41 8.81 -14.29
N ALA A 90 36.51 7.78 -15.14
CA ALA A 90 35.47 6.79 -15.32
C ALA A 90 35.24 5.98 -14.03
N LEU A 91 36.30 5.63 -13.31
CA LEU A 91 36.25 4.93 -12.02
C LEU A 91 35.48 5.76 -10.99
N PHE A 92 35.88 7.01 -10.75
CA PHE A 92 35.18 7.86 -9.77
C PHE A 92 33.73 8.12 -10.16
N THR A 93 33.46 8.35 -11.45
CA THR A 93 32.09 8.52 -11.95
C THR A 93 31.23 7.29 -11.63
N LYS A 94 31.73 6.10 -11.95
CA LYS A 94 31.04 4.83 -11.67
C LYS A 94 30.81 4.62 -10.17
N LYS A 95 31.80 4.92 -9.31
CA LYS A 95 31.66 4.82 -7.85
C LYS A 95 30.64 5.82 -7.27
N ILE A 96 30.62 7.06 -7.78
CA ILE A 96 29.61 8.06 -7.40
C ILE A 96 28.21 7.54 -7.76
N ILE A 97 28.03 7.03 -8.98
CA ILE A 97 26.75 6.45 -9.43
C ILE A 97 26.35 5.27 -8.54
N ALA A 98 27.26 4.33 -8.27
CA ALA A 98 27.00 3.20 -7.38
C ALA A 98 26.56 3.66 -5.98
N SER A 99 27.14 4.76 -5.47
CA SER A 99 26.76 5.34 -4.17
C SER A 99 25.40 6.00 -4.18
N LEU A 100 25.03 6.67 -5.28
CA LEU A 100 23.68 7.20 -5.45
C LEU A 100 22.63 6.09 -5.45
N TYR A 101 22.89 4.98 -6.14
CA TYR A 101 22.00 3.82 -6.13
C TYR A 101 21.93 3.16 -4.75
N ASN A 102 23.07 2.96 -4.07
CA ASN A 102 23.09 2.35 -2.75
C ASN A 102 22.30 3.21 -1.73
N ARG A 103 22.46 4.52 -1.79
CA ARG A 103 21.68 5.47 -1.00
C ARG A 103 20.18 5.40 -1.33
N THR A 104 19.84 5.31 -2.61
CA THR A 104 18.46 5.16 -3.05
C THR A 104 17.87 3.88 -2.48
N LEU A 105 18.62 2.79 -2.48
CA LEU A 105 18.23 1.53 -1.87
C LEU A 105 18.01 1.65 -0.36
N ASP A 106 18.90 2.31 0.37
CA ASP A 106 18.73 2.54 1.82
C ASP A 106 17.48 3.36 2.12
N HIS A 107 17.21 4.39 1.31
CA HIS A 107 15.99 5.17 1.42
C HIS A 107 14.74 4.32 1.17
N LEU A 108 14.74 3.51 0.10
CA LEU A 108 13.64 2.61 -0.22
C LEU A 108 13.44 1.55 0.87
N ARG A 109 14.51 0.92 1.36
CA ARG A 109 14.47 -0.02 2.50
C ARG A 109 13.88 0.64 3.74
N GLY A 110 14.26 1.88 4.05
CA GLY A 110 13.66 2.65 5.14
C GLY A 110 12.16 2.82 4.99
N ILE A 111 11.67 3.05 3.77
CA ILE A 111 10.24 3.13 3.46
C ILE A 111 9.58 1.76 3.59
N ILE A 112 10.20 0.67 3.15
CA ILE A 112 9.63 -0.68 3.36
C ILE A 112 9.60 -1.00 4.86
N ILE A 113 10.53 -0.46 5.66
CA ILE A 113 10.67 -0.80 7.07
C ILE A 113 9.61 -0.13 7.97
N ARG A 114 9.32 1.14 7.73
CA ARG A 114 8.47 1.95 8.62
C ARG A 114 7.02 1.46 8.78
N PRO A 115 6.30 1.08 7.71
CA PRO A 115 4.90 0.69 7.82
C PRO A 115 4.67 -0.67 8.47
N HIS A 116 5.70 -1.53 8.53
CA HIS A 116 5.54 -2.86 9.10
C HIS A 116 5.82 -2.94 10.61
N LEU A 117 6.47 -1.92 11.19
CA LEU A 117 6.69 -1.87 12.63
C LEU A 117 5.38 -1.94 13.45
N PRO A 118 4.31 -1.21 13.07
CA PRO A 118 3.03 -1.35 13.76
C PRO A 118 2.35 -2.69 13.45
N ILE A 119 2.43 -3.23 12.23
CA ILE A 119 1.79 -4.52 11.86
C ILE A 119 2.41 -5.71 12.60
N ARG A 120 3.72 -5.67 12.92
CA ARG A 120 4.42 -6.71 13.68
C ARG A 120 4.03 -6.79 15.16
N ARG A 121 3.57 -5.69 15.74
CA ARG A 121 3.06 -5.67 17.11
C ARG A 121 1.59 -6.00 17.00
N GLN A 122 1.16 -7.10 17.63
CA GLN A 122 -0.23 -7.57 17.64
C GLN A 122 -1.19 -6.42 17.96
N TYR A 123 -1.70 -5.74 16.94
CA TYR A 123 -2.84 -4.86 17.10
C TYR A 123 -4.06 -5.76 17.22
N ASP A 124 -4.92 -5.39 18.15
CA ASP A 124 -6.26 -5.93 18.22
C ASP A 124 -6.94 -5.62 16.88
N PHE A 125 -7.20 -6.65 16.07
CA PHE A 125 -7.79 -6.54 14.72
C PHE A 125 -9.20 -5.93 14.72
N THR A 126 -9.69 -5.50 15.89
CA THR A 126 -10.94 -4.82 16.15
C THR A 126 -10.93 -3.36 15.67
N GLU A 127 -9.77 -2.69 15.71
CA GLU A 127 -9.57 -1.26 15.35
C GLU A 127 -8.89 -1.03 13.99
N LEU A 128 -8.80 -2.05 13.14
CA LEU A 128 -8.13 -1.94 11.84
C LEU A 128 -8.86 -0.93 10.93
N ASP A 129 -8.29 0.25 10.74
CA ASP A 129 -8.80 1.25 9.80
C ASP A 129 -8.53 0.80 8.36
N LEU A 130 -9.61 0.54 7.60
CA LEU A 130 -9.51 0.06 6.23
C LEU A 130 -8.81 1.08 5.32
N ALA A 131 -9.07 2.38 5.52
CA ALA A 131 -8.46 3.43 4.72
C ALA A 131 -6.93 3.45 4.91
N ALA A 132 -6.46 3.27 6.15
CA ALA A 132 -5.04 3.15 6.45
C ALA A 132 -4.41 1.89 5.81
N VAL A 133 -5.14 0.77 5.78
CA VAL A 133 -4.67 -0.48 5.12
C VAL A 133 -4.56 -0.30 3.61
N GLU A 134 -5.55 0.31 2.96
CA GLU A 134 -5.53 0.60 1.53
C GLU A 134 -4.43 1.60 1.14
N ALA A 135 -4.24 2.66 1.94
CA ALA A 135 -3.15 3.62 1.76
C ALA A 135 -1.77 2.95 1.89
N ASN A 136 -1.63 2.04 2.85
CA ASN A 136 -0.39 1.28 3.01
C ASN A 136 -0.17 0.31 1.84
N TRP A 137 -1.23 -0.35 1.36
CA TRP A 137 -1.15 -1.28 0.23
C TRP A 137 -0.75 -0.58 -1.07
N SER A 138 -1.39 0.55 -1.39
CA SER A 138 -1.02 1.37 -2.55
C SER A 138 0.43 1.88 -2.47
N SER A 139 0.89 2.23 -1.27
CA SER A 139 2.30 2.60 -1.02
C SER A 139 3.26 1.45 -1.29
N CYS A 140 2.94 0.23 -0.83
CA CYS A 140 3.73 -0.98 -1.10
C CYS A 140 3.77 -1.32 -2.60
N GLN A 141 2.66 -1.19 -3.32
CA GLN A 141 2.59 -1.39 -4.77
C GLN A 141 3.49 -0.40 -5.53
N SER A 142 3.43 0.89 -5.16
CA SER A 142 4.31 1.91 -5.74
C SER A 142 5.80 1.59 -5.49
N LEU A 143 6.11 1.11 -4.28
CA LEU A 143 7.46 0.74 -3.88
C LEU A 143 7.99 -0.48 -4.65
N GLU A 144 7.17 -1.50 -4.84
CA GLU A 144 7.50 -2.67 -5.68
C GLU A 144 7.81 -2.24 -7.12
N LYS A 145 6.96 -1.39 -7.72
CA LYS A 145 7.19 -0.86 -9.07
C LYS A 145 8.50 -0.08 -9.17
N ARG A 146 8.81 0.76 -8.18
CA ARG A 146 10.07 1.53 -8.14
C ARG A 146 11.29 0.64 -8.00
N LEU A 147 11.23 -0.38 -7.15
CA LEU A 147 12.31 -1.36 -7.00
C LEU A 147 12.54 -2.14 -8.30
N HIS A 148 11.46 -2.56 -8.97
CA HIS A 148 11.55 -3.22 -10.26
C HIS A 148 12.20 -2.35 -11.33
N GLN A 149 11.83 -1.06 -11.40
CA GLN A 149 12.47 -0.12 -12.32
C GLN A 149 13.98 -0.02 -12.05
N HIS A 150 14.39 0.14 -10.80
CA HIS A 150 15.81 0.21 -10.46
C HIS A 150 16.57 -1.09 -10.74
N CYS A 151 15.96 -2.27 -10.54
CA CYS A 151 16.55 -3.54 -10.97
C CYS A 151 16.79 -3.52 -12.48
N HIS A 152 15.78 -3.14 -13.26
CA HIS A 152 15.89 -3.11 -14.72
C HIS A 152 16.95 -2.12 -15.22
N ASP A 153 17.01 -0.92 -14.62
CA ASP A 153 18.03 0.08 -14.94
C ASP A 153 19.45 -0.47 -14.65
N LEU A 154 19.62 -1.19 -13.53
CA LEU A 154 20.90 -1.81 -13.19
C LEU A 154 21.27 -2.97 -14.12
N GLU A 155 20.30 -3.80 -14.52
CA GLU A 155 20.51 -4.86 -15.52
C GLU A 155 20.94 -4.29 -16.86
N TYR A 156 20.32 -3.18 -17.28
CA TYR A 156 20.69 -2.46 -18.49
C TYR A 156 22.13 -1.92 -18.38
N ILE A 157 22.49 -1.27 -17.26
CA ILE A 157 23.85 -0.78 -17.01
C ILE A 157 24.87 -1.92 -17.03
N LEU A 158 24.59 -3.03 -16.33
CA LEU A 158 25.47 -4.21 -16.29
C LEU A 158 25.67 -4.78 -17.69
N THR A 159 24.59 -4.91 -18.47
CA THR A 159 24.64 -5.42 -19.84
C THR A 159 25.44 -4.50 -20.76
N GLN A 160 25.21 -3.19 -20.67
CA GLN A 160 25.92 -2.19 -21.46
C GLN A 160 27.42 -2.15 -21.14
N LEU A 161 27.78 -2.34 -19.86
CA LEU A 161 29.17 -2.42 -19.41
C LEU A 161 29.79 -3.82 -19.57
N ARG A 162 29.05 -4.79 -20.14
CA ARG A 162 29.49 -6.19 -20.33
C ARG A 162 29.88 -6.88 -19.01
N ILE A 163 29.24 -6.49 -17.91
CA ILE A 163 29.43 -7.07 -16.58
C ILE A 163 28.45 -8.25 -16.42
N PRO A 164 28.89 -9.43 -15.96
CA PRO A 164 27.98 -10.55 -15.77
C PRO A 164 27.01 -10.28 -14.61
N LEU A 165 25.76 -10.72 -14.72
CA LEU A 165 24.72 -10.57 -13.69
C LEU A 165 24.87 -11.56 -12.52
N GLN A 166 26.00 -12.26 -12.41
CA GLN A 166 26.21 -13.29 -11.39
C GLN A 166 26.52 -12.66 -10.03
N CYS A 167 26.16 -13.36 -8.96
CA CYS A 167 26.50 -12.94 -7.60
C CYS A 167 28.02 -13.08 -7.41
N PRO A 168 28.76 -12.00 -7.09
CA PRO A 168 30.18 -12.08 -6.89
C PRO A 168 30.49 -12.85 -5.60
N ASP A 169 31.54 -13.66 -5.67
CA ASP A 169 32.07 -14.34 -4.50
C ASP A 169 32.79 -13.31 -3.61
N PRO A 170 32.41 -13.16 -2.32
CA PRO A 170 33.07 -12.21 -1.42
C PRO A 170 34.57 -12.48 -1.26
N ALA A 171 35.05 -13.70 -1.52
CA ALA A 171 36.48 -14.02 -1.48
C ALA A 171 37.29 -13.42 -2.64
N GLN A 172 36.63 -13.00 -3.74
CA GLN A 172 37.29 -12.44 -4.92
C GLN A 172 37.48 -10.91 -4.82
N ILE A 173 36.97 -10.28 -3.76
CA ILE A 173 37.08 -8.83 -3.55
C ILE A 173 38.50 -8.49 -3.11
N THR A 174 39.37 -8.19 -4.09
CA THR A 174 40.79 -7.92 -3.88
C THR A 174 41.14 -6.43 -3.88
N SER A 175 40.36 -5.60 -4.57
CA SER A 175 40.61 -4.17 -4.70
C SER A 175 39.33 -3.35 -4.58
N TRP A 176 39.44 -2.20 -3.92
CA TRP A 176 38.38 -1.19 -3.87
C TRP A 176 38.07 -0.59 -5.25
N GLN A 177 38.97 -0.75 -6.23
CA GLN A 177 38.79 -0.25 -7.59
C GLN A 177 37.87 -1.11 -8.44
N ASP A 178 37.59 -2.33 -7.99
CA ASP A 178 36.71 -3.23 -8.73
C ASP A 178 35.28 -2.68 -8.68
N VAL A 179 34.87 -2.04 -9.77
CA VAL A 179 33.53 -1.49 -9.92
C VAL A 179 32.53 -2.57 -10.34
N HIS A 180 33.00 -3.67 -10.91
CA HIS A 180 32.13 -4.72 -11.45
C HIS A 180 31.41 -5.41 -10.29
N ILE A 181 32.17 -5.76 -9.26
CA ILE A 181 31.66 -6.36 -8.03
C ILE A 181 30.64 -5.44 -7.35
N ASP A 182 30.89 -4.13 -7.31
CA ASP A 182 29.97 -3.17 -6.68
C ASP A 182 28.60 -3.15 -7.37
N PHE A 183 28.58 -3.06 -8.70
CA PHE A 183 27.32 -3.04 -9.45
C PHE A 183 26.60 -4.38 -9.37
N GLN A 184 27.32 -5.50 -9.37
CA GLN A 184 26.72 -6.80 -9.16
C GLN A 184 26.11 -6.93 -7.77
N MET A 185 26.84 -6.57 -6.72
CA MET A 185 26.34 -6.56 -5.34
C MET A 185 25.11 -5.67 -5.20
N LEU A 186 25.15 -4.49 -5.83
CA LEU A 186 24.03 -3.56 -5.84
C LEU A 186 22.79 -4.16 -6.51
N HIS A 187 22.93 -4.77 -7.68
CA HIS A 187 21.83 -5.46 -8.37
C HIS A 187 21.20 -6.55 -7.50
N HIS A 188 22.03 -7.42 -6.89
CA HIS A 188 21.55 -8.47 -5.99
C HIS A 188 20.83 -7.91 -4.75
N GLN A 189 21.33 -6.80 -4.21
CA GLN A 189 20.72 -6.13 -3.07
C GLN A 189 19.37 -5.48 -3.40
N PHE A 190 19.20 -4.94 -4.62
CA PHE A 190 17.93 -4.46 -5.14
C PHE A 190 16.94 -5.60 -5.38
N GLU A 191 17.39 -6.70 -5.99
CA GLU A 191 16.58 -7.91 -6.18
C GLU A 191 16.12 -8.52 -4.85
N PHE A 192 17.00 -8.57 -3.85
CA PHE A 192 16.62 -8.99 -2.51
C PHE A 192 15.53 -8.07 -1.91
N ALA A 193 15.71 -6.76 -2.03
CA ALA A 193 14.73 -5.79 -1.53
C ALA A 193 13.38 -5.89 -2.25
N ARG A 194 13.40 -6.10 -3.58
CA ARG A 194 12.21 -6.34 -4.41
C ARG A 194 11.48 -7.60 -3.98
N ASN A 195 12.19 -8.72 -3.86
CA ASN A 195 11.60 -9.99 -3.42
C ASN A 195 11.01 -9.89 -2.02
N TRP A 196 11.65 -9.15 -1.13
CA TRP A 196 11.12 -8.90 0.21
C TRP A 196 9.88 -7.99 0.18
N ALA A 197 9.87 -6.94 -0.65
CA ALA A 197 8.70 -6.09 -0.86
C ALA A 197 7.51 -6.90 -1.41
N GLY A 198 7.74 -7.80 -2.38
CA GLY A 198 6.70 -8.69 -2.91
C GLY A 198 6.11 -9.63 -1.86
N LYS A 199 6.94 -10.17 -0.95
CA LYS A 199 6.47 -10.98 0.20
C LYS A 199 5.62 -10.15 1.18
N ILE A 200 5.92 -8.87 1.34
CA ILE A 200 5.10 -7.98 2.17
C ILE A 200 3.78 -7.68 1.46
N ASN A 201 3.83 -7.39 0.17
CA ASN A 201 2.64 -7.08 -0.62
C ASN A 201 1.63 -8.24 -0.63
N SER A 202 2.12 -9.48 -0.76
CA SER A 202 1.26 -10.68 -0.69
C SER A 202 0.61 -10.86 0.69
N SER A 203 1.35 -10.62 1.78
CA SER A 203 0.76 -10.70 3.13
C SER A 203 -0.23 -9.56 3.41
N LEU A 204 0.03 -8.35 2.93
CA LEU A 204 -0.87 -7.20 3.05
C LEU A 204 -2.16 -7.37 2.22
N THR A 205 -2.07 -8.01 1.06
CA THR A 205 -3.24 -8.39 0.25
C THR A 205 -4.16 -9.35 1.03
N GLY A 206 -3.56 -10.31 1.76
CA GLY A 206 -4.32 -11.18 2.67
C GLY A 206 -5.02 -10.41 3.79
N LEU A 207 -4.34 -9.44 4.40
CA LEU A 207 -4.93 -8.57 5.44
C LEU A 207 -6.07 -7.70 4.91
N SER A 208 -5.91 -7.10 3.72
CA SER A 208 -6.97 -6.33 3.05
C SER A 208 -8.21 -7.22 2.79
N GLY A 209 -8.01 -8.46 2.34
CA GLY A 209 -9.10 -9.44 2.19
C GLY A 209 -9.83 -9.75 3.50
N ILE A 210 -9.09 -9.91 4.61
CA ILE A 210 -9.69 -10.11 5.95
C ILE A 210 -10.49 -8.88 6.38
N ALA A 211 -9.94 -7.68 6.18
CA ALA A 211 -10.61 -6.42 6.53
C ALA A 211 -11.90 -6.22 5.72
N GLY A 212 -11.87 -6.47 4.41
CA GLY A 212 -13.04 -6.41 3.53
C GLY A 212 -14.12 -7.42 3.93
N ASN A 213 -13.73 -8.66 4.22
CA ASN A 213 -14.67 -9.69 4.70
C ASN A 213 -15.33 -9.29 6.03
N ARG A 214 -14.58 -8.67 6.94
CA ARG A 214 -15.11 -8.18 8.21
C ARG A 214 -16.11 -7.05 8.03
N GLN A 215 -15.85 -6.13 7.10
CA GLN A 215 -16.81 -5.07 6.76
C GLN A 215 -18.09 -5.66 6.17
N ALA A 216 -17.97 -6.56 5.19
CA ALA A 216 -19.12 -7.24 4.60
C ALA A 216 -19.94 -7.98 5.66
N PHE A 217 -19.28 -8.63 6.63
CA PHE A 217 -19.96 -9.29 7.73
C PHE A 217 -20.68 -8.30 8.67
N ARG A 218 -20.05 -7.17 9.02
CA ARG A 218 -20.70 -6.12 9.82
C ARG A 218 -21.91 -5.52 9.09
N GLU A 219 -21.79 -5.22 7.80
CA GLU A 219 -22.88 -4.70 6.99
C GLU A 219 -24.03 -5.73 6.88
N GLN A 220 -23.71 -7.01 6.74
CA GLN A 220 -24.69 -8.09 6.81
C GLN A 220 -25.40 -8.15 8.16
N GLN A 221 -24.66 -8.05 9.28
CA GLN A 221 -25.26 -8.02 10.62
C GLN A 221 -26.21 -6.83 10.79
N LEU A 222 -25.79 -5.64 10.41
CA LEU A 222 -26.63 -4.44 10.45
C LEU A 222 -27.88 -4.59 9.57
N SER A 223 -27.74 -5.19 8.38
CA SER A 223 -28.87 -5.48 7.50
C SER A 223 -29.83 -6.50 8.10
N LEU A 224 -29.32 -7.53 8.79
CA LEU A 224 -30.15 -8.52 9.47
C LEU A 224 -30.92 -7.88 10.62
N GLU A 225 -30.27 -7.07 11.45
CA GLU A 225 -30.93 -6.33 12.54
C GLU A 225 -32.01 -5.37 12.01
N ALA A 226 -31.73 -4.66 10.91
CA ALA A 226 -32.71 -3.78 10.26
C ALA A 226 -33.90 -4.57 9.70
N ALA A 227 -33.65 -5.75 9.12
CA ALA A 227 -34.70 -6.63 8.62
C ALA A 227 -35.58 -7.18 9.76
N ASP A 228 -34.98 -7.58 10.89
CA ASP A 228 -35.71 -8.07 12.06
C ASP A 228 -36.58 -6.98 12.69
N ARG A 229 -36.07 -5.75 12.80
CA ARG A 229 -36.89 -4.60 13.25
C ARG A 229 -38.08 -4.36 12.32
N THR A 230 -37.85 -4.39 11.01
CA THR A 230 -38.92 -4.20 10.01
C THR A 230 -39.97 -5.30 10.09
N ARG A 231 -39.54 -6.56 10.30
CA ARG A 231 -40.44 -7.70 10.49
C ARG A 231 -41.32 -7.52 11.72
N ASN A 232 -40.76 -7.06 12.84
CA ASN A 232 -41.52 -6.80 14.05
C ASN A 232 -42.56 -5.68 13.85
N ILE A 233 -42.19 -4.59 13.18
CA ILE A 233 -43.12 -3.49 12.85
C ILE A 233 -44.26 -3.97 11.94
N THR A 234 -43.94 -4.75 10.91
CA THR A 234 -44.95 -5.29 9.98
C THR A 234 -45.92 -6.23 10.69
N THR A 235 -45.41 -7.07 11.60
CA THR A 235 -46.24 -7.95 12.43
C THR A 235 -47.19 -7.16 13.31
N LEU A 236 -46.70 -6.05 13.89
CA LEU A 236 -47.52 -5.16 14.73
C LEU A 236 -48.62 -4.46 13.92
N GLY A 237 -48.30 -3.98 12.71
CA GLY A 237 -49.27 -3.42 11.77
C GLY A 237 -50.36 -4.41 11.37
N LEU A 238 -50.01 -5.69 11.18
CA LEU A 238 -50.97 -6.75 10.84
C LEU A 238 -52.02 -6.99 11.94
N VAL A 239 -51.69 -6.68 13.20
CA VAL A 239 -52.62 -6.79 14.33
C VAL A 239 -53.47 -5.52 14.48
N PHE A 240 -52.86 -4.33 14.39
CA PHE A 240 -53.57 -3.08 14.65
C PHE A 240 -54.51 -2.62 13.53
N VAL A 241 -54.16 -2.88 12.26
CA VAL A 241 -55.00 -2.48 11.11
C VAL A 241 -56.42 -3.08 11.18
N PRO A 242 -56.61 -4.41 11.31
CA PRO A 242 -57.96 -4.98 11.41
C PRO A 242 -58.67 -4.56 12.70
N LEU A 243 -57.94 -4.41 13.81
CA LEU A 243 -58.51 -3.95 15.08
C LEU A 243 -59.06 -2.53 14.96
N ALA A 244 -58.30 -1.61 14.35
CA ALA A 244 -58.70 -0.23 14.11
C ALA A 244 -59.88 -0.14 13.13
N TYR A 245 -59.89 -0.96 12.07
CA TYR A 245 -61.02 -1.02 11.13
C TYR A 245 -62.31 -1.47 11.82
N ILE A 246 -62.24 -2.54 12.63
CA ILE A 246 -63.39 -3.07 13.36
C ILE A 246 -63.87 -2.06 14.41
N ALA A 247 -62.96 -1.41 15.14
CA ALA A 247 -63.29 -0.34 16.07
C ALA A 247 -63.99 0.84 15.37
N SER A 248 -63.48 1.26 14.20
CA SER A 248 -64.11 2.32 13.40
C SER A 248 -65.50 1.91 12.90
N LEU A 249 -65.68 0.66 12.48
CA LEU A 249 -66.95 0.15 11.97
C LEU A 249 -68.02 0.07 13.08
N PHE A 250 -67.64 -0.36 14.29
CA PHE A 250 -68.53 -0.39 15.44
C PHE A 250 -68.78 0.99 16.07
N SER A 251 -67.85 1.93 15.90
CA SER A 251 -68.02 3.32 16.36
C SER A 251 -69.05 4.13 15.56
N MET A 252 -69.57 3.59 14.44
CA MET A 252 -70.59 4.26 13.61
C MET A 252 -72.03 4.05 14.11
N SER A 253 -72.27 3.23 15.13
CA SER A 253 -73.62 2.88 15.58
C SER A 253 -73.72 2.86 17.12
N ASP A 254 -74.64 3.64 17.68
CA ASP A 254 -74.79 3.90 19.12
C ASP A 254 -74.99 2.63 19.97
N ASP A 255 -75.64 1.61 19.41
CA ASP A 255 -75.90 0.29 20.04
C ASP A 255 -74.65 -0.52 20.41
N PHE A 256 -73.51 -0.24 19.77
CA PHE A 256 -72.27 -1.01 19.90
C PHE A 256 -71.16 -0.24 20.65
N GLY A 257 -71.49 0.94 21.18
CA GLY A 257 -70.57 1.73 21.98
C GLY A 257 -70.15 1.05 23.30
N PRO A 258 -69.07 1.52 23.94
CA PRO A 258 -68.62 1.00 25.22
C PRO A 258 -69.71 1.18 26.29
N GLY A 259 -70.18 0.06 26.87
CA GLY A 259 -71.30 0.03 27.82
C GLY A 259 -72.66 -0.37 27.22
N GLY A 260 -72.75 -0.54 25.89
CA GLY A 260 -73.96 -1.03 25.21
C GLY A 260 -74.15 -2.55 25.34
N ALA A 261 -75.40 -3.01 25.23
CA ALA A 261 -75.77 -4.43 25.38
C ALA A 261 -75.07 -5.36 24.37
N LYS A 262 -74.64 -4.83 23.21
CA LYS A 262 -73.99 -5.58 22.12
C LYS A 262 -72.47 -5.39 22.04
N PHE A 263 -71.85 -4.73 23.02
CA PHE A 263 -70.40 -4.45 23.03
C PHE A 263 -69.55 -5.73 22.92
N TRP A 264 -70.00 -6.87 23.45
CA TRP A 264 -69.29 -8.14 23.37
C TRP A 264 -69.04 -8.62 21.92
N LEU A 265 -69.88 -8.19 20.97
CA LEU A 265 -69.75 -8.54 19.56
C LEU A 265 -68.45 -8.01 18.93
N TYR A 266 -67.89 -6.91 19.47
CA TYR A 266 -66.58 -6.40 19.07
C TYR A 266 -65.49 -7.46 19.26
N PHE A 267 -65.40 -8.08 20.44
CA PHE A 267 -64.42 -9.11 20.72
C PHE A 267 -64.67 -10.40 19.92
N ALA A 268 -65.95 -10.76 19.74
CA ALA A 268 -66.36 -11.93 18.99
C ALA A 268 -65.96 -11.87 17.50
N ILE A 269 -65.76 -10.67 16.93
CA ILE A 269 -65.34 -10.49 15.53
C ILE A 269 -63.86 -10.12 15.43
N ALA A 270 -63.35 -9.25 16.31
CA ALA A 270 -61.96 -8.79 16.28
C ALA A 270 -60.94 -9.91 16.48
N ILE A 271 -61.19 -10.81 17.42
CA ILE A 271 -60.28 -11.94 17.72
C ILE A 271 -60.17 -12.91 16.54
N PRO A 272 -61.27 -13.46 15.96
CA PRO A 272 -61.13 -14.39 14.85
C PRO A 272 -60.57 -13.74 13.58
N VAL A 273 -60.89 -12.47 13.30
CA VAL A 273 -60.34 -11.77 12.12
C VAL A 273 -58.84 -11.53 12.25
N THR A 274 -58.36 -11.09 13.42
CA THR A 274 -56.92 -10.92 13.67
C THR A 274 -56.17 -12.25 13.62
N LEU A 275 -56.73 -13.32 14.19
CA LEU A 275 -56.15 -14.67 14.11
C LEU A 275 -56.11 -15.20 12.68
N ALA A 276 -57.16 -14.98 11.89
CA ALA A 276 -57.19 -15.39 10.48
C ALA A 276 -56.10 -14.66 9.66
N MET A 277 -55.95 -13.35 9.84
CA MET A 277 -54.88 -12.55 9.21
C MET A 277 -53.49 -13.08 9.59
N LEU A 278 -53.22 -13.32 10.88
CA LEU A 278 -51.95 -13.87 11.35
C LEU A 278 -51.70 -15.28 10.79
N GLY A 279 -52.74 -16.13 10.73
CA GLY A 279 -52.65 -17.47 10.19
C GLY A 279 -52.29 -17.49 8.71
N VAL A 280 -52.92 -16.63 7.90
CA VAL A 280 -52.58 -16.48 6.47
C VAL A 280 -51.14 -15.99 6.31
N TYR A 281 -50.74 -14.97 7.07
CA TYR A 281 -49.37 -14.45 7.04
C TYR A 281 -48.33 -15.52 7.38
N GLN A 282 -48.54 -16.27 8.47
CA GLN A 282 -47.63 -17.35 8.87
C GLN A 282 -47.60 -18.50 7.85
N GLY A 283 -48.75 -18.84 7.26
CA GLY A 283 -48.83 -19.84 6.20
C GLY A 283 -48.05 -19.44 4.94
N MET A 284 -48.18 -18.19 4.51
CA MET A 284 -47.40 -17.65 3.39
C MET A 284 -45.90 -17.64 3.67
N ASP A 285 -45.49 -17.22 4.86
CA ASP A 285 -44.08 -17.22 5.28
C ASP A 285 -43.51 -18.64 5.36
N TRP A 286 -44.30 -19.61 5.83
CA TRP A 286 -43.89 -21.02 5.86
C TRP A 286 -43.68 -21.59 4.45
N ILE A 287 -44.60 -21.32 3.51
CA ILE A 287 -44.48 -21.75 2.11
C ILE A 287 -43.24 -21.14 1.47
N ARG A 288 -42.97 -19.84 1.70
CA ARG A 288 -41.76 -19.17 1.20
C ARG A 288 -40.49 -19.83 1.71
N LYS A 289 -40.39 -20.09 3.02
CA LYS A 289 -39.23 -20.77 3.64
C LYS A 289 -39.04 -22.19 3.10
N HIS A 290 -40.12 -22.96 2.99
CA HIS A 290 -40.07 -24.31 2.46
C HIS A 290 -39.59 -24.36 1.01
N ASN A 291 -40.04 -23.41 0.18
CA ASN A 291 -39.60 -23.28 -1.21
C ASN A 291 -38.13 -22.82 -1.32
N ALA A 292 -37.67 -21.92 -0.45
CA ALA A 292 -36.26 -21.51 -0.39
C ALA A 292 -35.33 -22.68 -0.03
N ASN A 293 -35.69 -23.47 0.99
CA ASN A 293 -34.93 -24.66 1.40
C ASN A 293 -34.86 -25.72 0.29
N ARG A 294 -35.94 -25.91 -0.48
CA ARG A 294 -35.94 -26.80 -1.65
C ARG A 294 -35.01 -26.33 -2.77
N LYS A 295 -34.87 -25.00 -2.97
CA LYS A 295 -33.95 -24.43 -3.97
C LYS A 295 -32.49 -24.57 -3.52
N ALA A 296 -32.18 -24.28 -2.25
CA ALA A 296 -30.84 -24.43 -1.69
C ALA A 296 -30.31 -25.87 -1.78
N LYS A 297 -31.18 -26.86 -1.56
CA LYS A 297 -30.83 -28.28 -1.68
C LYS A 297 -30.59 -28.74 -3.13
N LYS A 298 -31.07 -27.99 -4.13
CA LYS A 298 -30.84 -28.27 -5.56
C LYS A 298 -29.58 -27.58 -6.11
N SER A 299 -29.10 -26.51 -5.48
CA SER A 299 -27.91 -25.74 -5.93
C SER A 299 -26.57 -26.26 -5.37
N HIS A 300 -26.59 -27.25 -4.47
CA HIS A 300 -25.41 -28.03 -4.11
C HIS A 300 -25.59 -29.48 -4.59
N PRO A 301 -25.43 -29.77 -5.89
CA PRO A 301 -25.06 -31.12 -6.30
C PRO A 301 -23.64 -31.39 -5.78
N ILE A 302 -23.55 -32.37 -4.90
CA ILE A 302 -22.29 -32.91 -4.38
C ILE A 302 -21.47 -33.38 -5.60
N ASN A 303 -20.30 -32.78 -5.79
CA ASN A 303 -19.16 -33.33 -6.50
C ASN A 303 -17.94 -33.13 -5.61
#